data_AF-A0A8T6P4T6-F1
#
_entry.id   AF-A0A8T6P4T6-F1
#
_cell.length_a   1.000
_cell.length_b   1.000
_cell.length_c   1.000
_cell.angle_alpha   90.00
_cell.angle_beta   90.00
_cell.angle_gamma   90.00
#
_symmetry.space_group_name_H-M   'P 1'
#
loop_
_entity.id
_entity.type
_entity.pdbx_description
1 polymer ?
#
loop_
_entity_poly.entity_id
_entity_poly.type
_entity_poly.pdbx_seq_one_letter_code
_entity_poly.pdbx_strand_id
1 'polypeptide(L)' 'MTDQRAAHRAEISEARQRVLEVAERLFSTRGYKDVRLQDIAKELGIKTASLYYHAPGGKEELFVEVIERGLARHHQGLQA' A
#
# COMPACT_ATOMS: atom_id res chain seq x y z
N MET A 1 -21.15 -20.28 -10.59
CA MET A 1 -21.26 -18.85 -10.19
C MET A 1 -20.35 -18.46 -9.01
N THR A 2 -19.35 -19.28 -8.63
CA THR A 2 -18.47 -19.08 -7.47
C THR A 2 -17.10 -18.47 -7.79
N ASP A 3 -16.76 -18.26 -9.06
CA ASP A 3 -15.41 -17.88 -9.51
C ASP A 3 -15.17 -16.35 -9.55
N GLN A 4 -16.19 -15.57 -9.95
CA GLN A 4 -16.07 -14.11 -10.13
C GLN A 4 -15.74 -13.33 -8.83
N ARG A 5 -16.20 -13.82 -7.68
CA ARG A 5 -15.90 -13.20 -6.37
C ARG A 5 -14.47 -13.44 -5.92
N ALA A 6 -13.86 -14.55 -6.32
CA ALA A 6 -12.48 -14.89 -5.98
C ALA A 6 -11.51 -14.05 -6.81
N ALA A 7 -11.72 -13.99 -8.13
CA ALA A 7 -10.95 -13.16 -9.06
C ALA A 7 -10.96 -11.67 -8.63
N HIS A 8 -12.14 -11.11 -8.34
CA HIS A 8 -12.24 -9.72 -7.92
C HIS A 8 -11.50 -9.43 -6.61
N ARG A 9 -11.51 -10.37 -5.64
CA ARG A 9 -10.77 -10.22 -4.38
C ARG A 9 -9.26 -10.30 -4.60
N ALA A 10 -8.81 -11.15 -5.51
CA ALA A 10 -7.40 -11.26 -5.89
C ALA A 10 -6.93 -9.95 -6.55
N GLU A 11 -7.69 -9.40 -7.50
CA GLU A 11 -7.40 -8.10 -8.13
C GLU A 11 -7.30 -6.97 -7.10
N ILE A 12 -8.23 -6.90 -6.14
CA ILE A 12 -8.18 -5.91 -5.05
C ILE A 12 -6.92 -6.09 -4.21
N SER A 13 -6.54 -7.34 -3.92
CA SER A 13 -5.33 -7.65 -3.17
C SER A 13 -4.07 -7.21 -3.92
N GLU A 14 -3.98 -7.47 -5.23
CA GLU A 14 -2.86 -7.02 -6.05
C GLU A 14 -2.77 -5.50 -6.15
N ALA A 15 -3.92 -4.82 -6.31
CA ALA A 15 -3.97 -3.38 -6.32
C ALA A 15 -3.52 -2.78 -4.97
N ARG A 16 -3.95 -3.37 -3.85
CA ARG A 16 -3.51 -2.95 -2.51
C ARG A 16 -2.01 -3.18 -2.30
N GLN A 17 -1.48 -4.29 -2.80
CA GLN A 17 -0.06 -4.57 -2.77
C GLN A 17 0.76 -3.50 -3.50
N ARG A 18 0.36 -3.11 -4.72
CA ARG A 18 1.01 -2.03 -5.48
C ARG A 18 0.96 -0.69 -4.74
N VAL A 19 -0.14 -0.38 -4.07
CA VAL A 19 -0.27 0.83 -3.24
C VAL A 19 0.79 0.84 -2.14
N LEU A 20 0.96 -0.27 -1.43
CA LEU A 20 1.92 -0.38 -0.33
C LEU A 20 3.37 -0.32 -0.82
N GLU A 21 3.69 -0.90 -1.98
CA GLU A 21 5.04 -0.82 -2.56
C GLU A 21 5.43 0.62 -2.93
N VAL A 22 4.51 1.36 -3.56
CA VAL A 22 4.74 2.77 -3.88
C VAL A 22 4.81 3.62 -2.61
N ALA A 23 3.92 3.40 -1.65
CA ALA A 23 3.93 4.09 -0.37
C ALA A 23 5.25 3.85 0.39
N GLU A 24 5.71 2.60 0.45
CA GLU A 24 6.98 2.21 1.09
C GLU A 24 8.17 2.96 0.49
N ARG A 25 8.27 2.97 -0.85
CA ARG A 25 9.34 3.68 -1.54
C ARG A 25 9.27 5.20 -1.31
N LEU A 26 8.08 5.80 -1.36
CA LEU A 26 7.93 7.24 -1.16
C LEU A 26 8.23 7.65 0.29
N PHE A 27 7.71 6.91 1.28
CA PHE A 27 7.95 7.21 2.69
C PHE A 27 9.42 7.00 3.07
N SER A 28 10.08 5.96 2.57
CA SER A 28 11.51 5.72 2.86
C SER A 28 12.43 6.76 2.21
N THR A 29 12.06 7.33 1.06
CA THR A 29 12.90 8.30 0.34
C THR A 29 12.67 9.74 0.73
N ARG A 30 11.44 10.11 1.12
CA ARG A 30 11.04 11.51 1.40
C ARG A 30 10.59 11.74 2.84
N GLY A 31 10.36 10.68 3.60
CA GLY A 31 9.81 10.75 4.95
C GLY A 31 8.29 11.00 4.97
N TYR A 32 7.68 10.76 6.13
CA TYR A 32 6.22 10.84 6.29
C TYR A 32 5.68 12.22 5.93
N LYS A 33 6.28 13.32 6.41
CA LYS A 33 5.71 14.68 6.28
C LYS A 33 5.60 15.13 4.82
N ASP A 34 6.54 14.74 3.96
CA ASP A 34 6.65 15.26 2.59
C ASP A 34 5.86 14.43 1.55
N VAL A 35 5.35 13.27 1.93
CA VAL A 35 4.51 12.42 1.05
C VAL A 35 3.03 12.75 1.23
N ARG A 36 2.30 12.95 0.13
CA ARG A 36 0.84 13.08 0.10
C ARG A 36 0.21 11.86 -0.57
N LEU A 37 -1.06 11.58 -0.27
CA LEU A 37 -1.83 10.54 -0.97
C LEU A 37 -1.91 10.78 -2.48
N GLN A 38 -1.87 12.05 -2.89
CA GLN A 38 -1.82 12.47 -4.29
C GLN A 38 -0.52 12.05 -4.98
N ASP A 39 0.61 12.03 -4.27
CA ASP A 39 1.89 11.59 -4.83
C ASP A 39 1.87 10.09 -5.11
N ILE A 40 1.34 9.31 -4.17
CA ILE A 40 1.16 7.85 -4.31
C ILE A 40 0.21 7.54 -5.47
N ALA A 41 -0.94 8.23 -5.53
CA ALA A 41 -1.91 8.05 -6.62
C ALA A 41 -1.33 8.43 -7.99
N LYS A 42 -0.57 9.54 -8.06
CA LYS A 42 0.11 9.99 -9.28
C LYS A 42 1.11 8.95 -9.78
N GLU A 43 1.90 8.37 -8.88
CA GLU A 43 2.89 7.35 -9.24
C GLU A 43 2.28 6.03 -9.70
N LEU A 44 1.08 5.71 -9.20
CA LEU A 44 0.29 4.56 -9.64
C LEU A 44 -0.55 4.82 -10.91
N GLY A 45 -0.61 6.07 -11.39
CA GLY A 45 -1.47 6.45 -12.52
C GLY A 45 -2.97 6.34 -12.23
N ILE A 46 -3.39 6.45 -10.96
CA ILE A 46 -4.79 6.34 -10.53
C ILE A 46 -5.32 7.65 -9.95
N LYS A 47 -6.64 7.73 -9.77
CA LYS A 47 -7.27 8.84 -9.05
C LYS A 47 -7.03 8.67 -7.55
N THR A 48 -6.81 9.78 -6.83
CA THR A 48 -6.70 9.76 -5.36
C THR A 48 -7.93 9.14 -4.69
N ALA A 49 -9.13 9.31 -5.28
CA ALA A 49 -10.35 8.65 -4.80
C ALA A 49 -10.27 7.12 -4.84
N SER A 50 -9.62 6.54 -5.86
CA SER A 50 -9.38 5.10 -5.95
C SER A 50 -8.42 4.62 -4.86
N LEU A 51 -7.50 5.47 -4.43
CA LEU A 51 -6.58 5.14 -3.34
C LEU A 51 -7.32 5.01 -2.00
N TYR A 52 -8.31 5.87 -1.73
CA TYR A 52 -9.16 5.74 -0.53
C TYR A 52 -9.99 4.45 -0.49
N TYR A 53 -10.29 3.85 -1.65
CA TYR A 53 -10.91 2.53 -1.68
C TYR A 53 -9.96 1.43 -1.17
N HIS A 54 -8.66 1.57 -1.44
CA HIS A 54 -7.64 0.63 -0.98
C HIS A 54 -7.09 0.93 0.41
N ALA A 55 -7.13 2.19 0.86
CA ALA A 55 -6.64 2.67 2.15
C ALA A 55 -7.63 3.68 2.73
N PRO A 56 -8.75 3.23 3.32
CA PRO A 56 -9.80 4.10 3.85
C PRO A 56 -9.32 5.02 4.99
N GLY A 57 -8.36 4.58 5.80
CA GLY A 57 -7.65 5.38 6.81
C GLY A 57 -6.55 6.28 6.23
N GLY A 58 -6.35 6.24 4.91
CA GLY A 58 -5.51 7.19 4.18
C GLY A 58 -4.02 7.06 4.51
N LYS A 59 -3.34 8.21 4.65
CA LYS A 59 -1.89 8.30 4.74
C LYS A 59 -1.32 7.61 5.98
N GLU A 60 -2.03 7.74 7.11
CA GLU A 60 -1.62 7.14 8.37
C GLU A 60 -1.72 5.62 8.31
N GLU A 61 -2.84 5.07 7.82
CA GLU A 61 -3.00 3.62 7.58
C GLU A 61 -1.85 3.08 6.72
N LEU A 62 -1.58 3.73 5.58
CA LEU A 62 -0.50 3.31 4.69
C LEU A 62 0.87 3.37 5.35
N PHE A 63 1.13 4.40 6.15
CA PHE A 63 2.42 4.54 6.83
C PHE A 63 2.60 3.45 7.88
N VAL A 64 1.60 3.20 8.73
CA VAL A 64 1.63 2.14 9.74
C VAL A 64 1.83 0.77 9.08
N GLU A 65 1.05 0.46 8.05
CA GLU A 65 1.13 -0.84 7.36
C GLU A 65 2.50 -1.04 6.68
N VAL A 66 3.10 0.02 6.12
CA VAL A 66 4.47 -0.02 5.58
C VAL A 66 5.50 -0.36 6.67
N ILE A 67 5.40 0.26 7.85
CA ILE A 67 6.31 -0.02 8.97
C ILE A 67 6.13 -1.45 9.46
N GLU A 68 4.91 -1.92 9.63
CA GLU A 68 4.60 -3.29 10.06
C GLU A 68 5.16 -4.33 9.08
N ARG A 69 4.98 -4.11 7.77
CA ARG A 69 5.56 -4.98 6.73
C ARG A 69 7.08 -4.99 6.78
N GLY A 70 7.71 -3.83 6.98
CA GLY A 70 9.15 -3.71 7.15
C GLY A 70 9.65 -4.53 8.35
N LEU A 71 9.03 -4.34 9.50
CA LEU A 71 9.35 -5.07 10.74
C LEU A 71 9.18 -6.58 10.56
N ALA A 72 8.10 -7.03 9.92
CA ALA A 72 7.87 -8.45 9.66
C ALA A 72 8.97 -9.08 8.79
N ARG A 73 9.42 -8.40 7.73
CA ARG A 73 10.52 -8.89 6.87
C ARG A 73 11.85 -8.93 7.61
N HIS A 74 12.16 -7.91 8.43
CA HIS A 74 13.36 -7.92 9.26
C HIS A 74 13.34 -9.05 10.29
N HIS A 75 12.18 -9.27 10.94
CA HIS A 75 12.01 -10.37 11.87
C HIS A 75 12.26 -11.73 11.22
N GLN A 76 11.69 -11.97 10.04
CA GLN A 76 11.95 -13.20 9.26
C GLN A 76 13.44 -13.36 8.93
N GLY A 77 14.11 -12.28 8.51
CA GLY A 77 15.54 -12.31 8.22
C GLY A 77 16.45 -12.57 9.43
N LEU A 78 15.97 -12.33 10.65
CA LEU A 78 16.69 -12.65 11.89
C LEU A 78 16.50 -14.10 12.36
N GLN A 79 15.48 -14.79 11.84
CA GLN A 79 15.16 -16.18 12.19
C GLN A 79 15.69 -17.19 11.14
N ALA A 80 16.25 -16.70 10.03
CA ALA A 80 16.83 -17.48 8.95
C ALA A 80 18.32 -17.74 9.19
#